data_AF-A0AAE0SBL0-F1
#
_entry.id   AF-A0AAE0SBL0-F1
#
_cell.length_a   1.000
_cell.length_b   1.000
_cell.length_c   1.000
_cell.angle_alpha   90.00
_cell.angle_beta   90.00
_cell.angle_gamma   90.00
#
_symmetry.space_group_name_H-M   'P 1'
#
loop_
_entity.id
_entity.type
_entity.pdbx_description
1 polymer ?
#
loop_
_entity_poly.entity_id
_entity_poly.type
_entity_poly.pdbx_seq_one_letter_code
_entity_poly.pdbx_strand_id
1 'polypeptide(L)'
;MMDDDIPEYFIDVSRQLSQCLRHICPIEESMRRRRELWAFYEALRSITDKYSSRCSAFLFGSQTEGSTTPGLQSDTDVALIYNKFIVRKETLEWDHRHIHCRLLTEGVPPGYVQLQCSERDHILVMAMTSTKRDVSLISQWQVEQMFCLQRNAEFALQLQLLLCSQDSIVDMCFAMQTKFREIELPHCLSRPRTNKKLLEVLESQEALDDHVNLKYESSPLSFEWKLYFCATERRLVAAFNRVQMECYILLKVLVKSFVQPHMGNVLSSYHLKTLMFHMIDSTEETTWNPNNLLLCTEMCLKRLNIYVVDGLLQDYFIPEINLFQDRVCGPVRFRLMVLLKQLLAEKGRFLLRIECDRIGDMLALLSEGKGISGNELVLNTYSFEITAIRTGRHLINTFLTHSCYNPFKLIKLLIHDHDHGSNFLKQAAFVLIGEVVKMLVTPQYMELWFPKLPLDSRKKITTVLLLIGAHSGNIVSSLKLAVINYIAEEAIKAMQPLELS
;
A
#
# COMPACT_ATOMS: atom_id res chain seq x y z
N MET A 1 20.36 -1.36 26.77
CA MET A 1 21.49 -0.48 26.44
C MET A 1 20.95 0.70 25.66
N MET A 2 20.48 1.72 26.38
CA MET A 2 20.18 3.04 25.84
C MET A 2 21.25 3.94 26.44
N ASP A 3 22.30 4.22 25.69
CA ASP A 3 23.17 5.35 25.94
C ASP A 3 23.72 5.82 24.59
N ASP A 4 23.49 7.10 24.34
CA ASP A 4 24.25 8.07 23.54
C ASP A 4 23.25 9.13 23.07
N ASP A 5 23.32 10.30 23.70
CA ASP A 5 22.65 11.57 23.38
C ASP A 5 21.71 11.52 22.19
N ILE A 6 20.39 11.39 22.44
CA ILE A 6 19.40 11.72 21.42
C ILE A 6 19.65 13.18 21.06
N PRO A 7 20.16 13.50 19.85
CA PRO A 7 20.52 14.87 19.53
C PRO A 7 19.29 15.74 19.70
N GLU A 8 19.40 16.93 20.28
CA GLU A 8 18.25 17.82 20.53
C GLU A 8 17.38 18.03 19.26
N TYR A 9 18.04 18.02 18.09
CA TYR A 9 17.40 18.00 16.77
C TYR A 9 16.39 16.85 16.54
N PHE A 10 16.64 15.63 17.04
CA PHE A 10 15.72 14.50 16.90
C PHE A 10 14.39 14.75 17.62
N ILE A 11 14.42 15.43 18.76
CA ILE A 11 13.22 15.77 19.52
C ILE A 11 12.38 16.78 18.74
N ASP A 12 13.01 17.83 18.21
CA ASP A 12 12.31 18.86 17.46
C ASP A 12 11.75 18.33 16.13
N VAL A 13 12.52 17.52 15.41
CA VAL A 13 12.03 16.84 14.20
C VAL A 13 10.88 15.90 14.54
N SER A 14 10.94 15.15 15.64
CA SER A 14 9.85 14.26 16.05
C SER A 14 8.55 15.03 16.32
N ARG A 15 8.65 16.16 17.03
CA ARG A 15 7.50 17.04 17.29
C ARG A 15 6.93 17.60 16.00
N GLN A 16 7.79 18.10 15.11
CA GLN A 16 7.39 18.65 13.81
C GLN A 16 6.74 17.60 12.93
N LEU A 17 7.30 16.39 12.87
CA LEU A 17 6.75 15.26 12.12
C LEU A 17 5.37 14.84 12.65
N SER A 18 5.22 14.77 13.98
CA SER A 18 3.93 14.52 14.64
C SER A 18 2.91 15.66 14.39
N GLN A 19 3.37 16.91 14.22
CA GLN A 19 2.52 18.02 13.77
C GLN A 19 2.11 17.87 12.29
N CYS A 20 3.03 17.56 11.38
CA CYS A 20 2.71 17.34 9.96
C CYS A 20 1.69 16.22 9.78
N LEU A 21 1.87 15.08 10.46
CA LEU A 21 0.95 13.95 10.40
C LEU A 21 -0.44 14.31 10.94
N ARG A 22 -0.54 15.20 11.94
CA ARG A 22 -1.82 15.77 12.39
C ARG A 22 -2.53 16.59 11.34
N HIS A 23 -1.82 17.24 10.44
CA HIS A 23 -2.47 18.01 9.38
C HIS A 23 -2.85 17.11 8.19
N ILE A 24 -2.16 15.99 7.99
CA ILE A 24 -2.37 15.09 6.86
C ILE A 24 -3.44 14.02 7.12
N CYS A 25 -3.50 13.47 8.34
CA CYS A 25 -4.45 12.41 8.65
C CYS A 25 -5.93 12.85 8.67
N PRO A 26 -6.30 14.04 9.18
CA PRO A 26 -7.69 14.51 9.21
C PRO A 26 -8.07 15.44 8.04
N ILE A 27 -7.34 15.42 6.91
CA ILE A 27 -7.70 16.22 5.72
C ILE A 27 -9.14 15.89 5.29
N GLU A 28 -9.83 16.88 4.71
CA GLU A 28 -11.13 16.75 4.04
C GLU A 28 -11.23 15.47 3.17
N GLU A 29 -10.15 15.11 2.47
CA GLU A 29 -10.05 13.88 1.68
C GLU A 29 -10.13 12.60 2.53
N SER A 30 -9.46 12.53 3.68
CA SER A 30 -9.57 11.41 4.62
C SER A 30 -10.99 11.28 5.19
N MET A 31 -11.62 12.41 5.51
CA MET A 31 -13.02 12.45 5.98
C MET A 31 -13.99 12.04 4.86
N ARG A 32 -13.75 12.48 3.63
CA ARG A 32 -14.50 12.09 2.44
C ARG A 32 -14.40 10.59 2.20
N ARG A 33 -13.19 10.01 2.22
CA ARG A 33 -12.96 8.56 2.08
C ARG A 33 -13.69 7.76 3.16
N ARG A 34 -13.68 8.21 4.42
CA ARG A 34 -14.45 7.54 5.49
C ARG A 34 -15.96 7.57 5.25
N ARG A 35 -16.50 8.68 4.72
CA ARG A 35 -17.91 8.80 4.35
C ARG A 35 -18.25 7.91 3.16
N GLU A 36 -17.40 7.87 2.14
CA GLU A 36 -17.54 6.99 0.98
C GLU A 36 -17.51 5.51 1.40
N LEU A 37 -16.56 5.11 2.25
CA LEU A 37 -16.47 3.77 2.80
C LEU A 37 -17.71 3.40 3.63
N TRP A 38 -18.23 4.33 4.43
CA TRP A 38 -19.45 4.11 5.21
C TRP A 38 -20.69 3.98 4.30
N ALA A 39 -20.81 4.82 3.28
CA ALA A 39 -21.90 4.73 2.30
C ALA A 39 -21.84 3.40 1.52
N PHE A 40 -20.63 2.99 1.10
CA PHE A 40 -20.38 1.68 0.52
C PHE A 40 -20.81 0.55 1.46
N TYR A 41 -20.43 0.63 2.74
CA TYR A 41 -20.81 -0.36 3.74
C TYR A 41 -22.32 -0.51 3.90
N GLU A 42 -23.04 0.61 4.04
CA GLU A 42 -24.50 0.59 4.20
C GLU A 42 -25.20 0.05 2.95
N ALA A 43 -24.71 0.42 1.76
CA ALA A 43 -25.22 -0.13 0.50
C ALA A 43 -24.96 -1.64 0.41
N LEU A 44 -23.75 -2.09 0.76
CA LEU A 44 -23.40 -3.51 0.78
C LEU A 44 -24.26 -4.28 1.77
N ARG A 45 -24.48 -3.74 2.98
CA ARG A 45 -25.33 -4.33 4.00
C ARG A 45 -26.78 -4.46 3.54
N SER A 46 -27.33 -3.41 2.93
CA SER A 46 -28.67 -3.44 2.32
C SER A 46 -28.80 -4.52 1.26
N ILE A 47 -27.78 -4.67 0.40
CA ILE A 47 -27.72 -5.72 -0.62
C ILE A 47 -27.62 -7.12 0.03
N THR A 48 -26.79 -7.31 1.05
CA THR A 48 -26.68 -8.62 1.73
C THR A 48 -27.97 -8.99 2.46
N ASP A 49 -28.58 -8.05 3.17
CA ASP A 49 -29.81 -8.27 3.94
C ASP A 49 -31.01 -8.59 3.03
N LYS A 50 -31.12 -7.91 1.88
CA LYS A 50 -32.22 -8.07 0.94
C LYS A 50 -32.24 -9.43 0.24
N TYR A 51 -31.08 -9.93 -0.18
CA TYR A 51 -30.99 -11.14 -1.02
C TYR A 51 -30.51 -12.38 -0.28
N SER A 52 -29.97 -12.22 0.92
CA SER A 52 -29.49 -13.33 1.73
C SER A 52 -29.69 -13.04 3.20
N SER A 53 -30.80 -13.53 3.78
CA SER A 53 -31.02 -13.58 5.23
C SER A 53 -29.95 -14.36 6.02
N ARG A 54 -28.93 -14.88 5.33
CA ARG A 54 -27.85 -15.73 5.82
C ARG A 54 -26.45 -15.22 5.46
N CYS A 55 -26.30 -14.00 4.95
CA CYS A 55 -25.00 -13.43 4.59
C CYS A 55 -24.85 -12.03 5.20
N SER A 56 -23.72 -11.74 5.82
CA SER A 56 -23.35 -10.40 6.29
C SER A 56 -22.02 -9.97 5.70
N ALA A 57 -21.72 -8.68 5.77
CA ALA A 57 -20.46 -8.12 5.34
C ALA A 57 -19.69 -7.54 6.53
N PHE A 58 -18.38 -7.79 6.54
CA PHE A 58 -17.45 -7.22 7.52
C PHE A 58 -16.29 -6.56 6.80
N LEU A 59 -16.17 -5.24 6.97
CA LEU A 59 -15.04 -4.47 6.47
C LEU A 59 -13.84 -4.62 7.40
N PHE A 60 -12.64 -4.72 6.83
CA PHE A 60 -11.40 -4.73 7.61
C PHE A 60 -10.24 -4.07 6.87
N GLY A 61 -9.03 -4.16 7.44
CA GLY A 61 -7.82 -3.66 6.81
C GLY A 61 -7.61 -2.15 6.94
N SER A 62 -6.65 -1.64 6.17
CA SER A 62 -6.01 -0.34 6.41
C SER A 62 -6.97 0.85 6.39
N GLN A 63 -7.97 0.82 5.50
CA GLN A 63 -8.96 1.89 5.43
C GLN A 63 -9.82 1.96 6.71
N THR A 64 -10.31 0.80 7.18
CA THR A 64 -11.14 0.72 8.40
C THR A 64 -10.38 0.99 9.68
N GLU A 65 -9.08 0.67 9.69
CA GLU A 65 -8.16 0.92 10.79
C GLU A 65 -7.73 2.40 10.86
N GLY A 66 -8.03 3.19 9.82
CA GLY A 66 -7.61 4.59 9.74
C GLY A 66 -6.12 4.76 9.51
N SER A 67 -5.42 3.74 8.99
CA SER A 67 -3.96 3.75 8.73
C SER A 67 -3.61 4.14 7.28
N THR A 68 -4.52 4.85 6.60
CA THR A 68 -4.35 5.36 5.24
C THR A 68 -4.23 6.89 5.25
N THR A 69 -3.52 7.41 4.26
CA THR A 69 -3.35 8.83 3.91
C THR A 69 -3.73 9.01 2.44
N PRO A 70 -3.92 10.25 1.94
CA PRO A 70 -4.16 10.50 0.53
C PRO A 70 -3.21 9.75 -0.41
N GLY A 71 -1.91 9.73 -0.07
CA GLY A 71 -0.86 9.02 -0.78
C GLY A 71 -0.77 7.53 -0.50
N LEU A 72 -1.20 7.04 0.66
CA LEU A 72 -1.36 5.61 0.95
C LEU A 72 -2.75 5.10 0.53
N GLN A 73 -3.10 5.24 -0.76
CA GLN A 73 -4.25 4.54 -1.34
C GLN A 73 -4.13 3.05 -1.01
N SER A 74 -5.07 2.56 -0.21
CA SER A 74 -5.13 1.18 0.26
C SER A 74 -6.40 0.54 -0.27
N ASP A 75 -6.34 -0.75 -0.55
CA ASP A 75 -7.51 -1.50 -0.98
C ASP A 75 -8.58 -1.54 0.14
N THR A 76 -9.83 -1.74 -0.26
CA THR A 76 -10.95 -1.94 0.66
C THR A 76 -11.16 -3.42 0.87
N ASP A 77 -10.82 -3.94 2.04
CA ASP A 77 -10.98 -5.36 2.35
C ASP A 77 -12.39 -5.67 2.89
N VAL A 78 -13.07 -6.65 2.28
CA VAL A 78 -14.42 -7.09 2.64
C VAL A 78 -14.42 -8.60 2.87
N ALA A 79 -14.91 -9.03 4.03
CA ALA A 79 -15.28 -10.42 4.30
C ALA A 79 -16.80 -10.56 4.15
N LEU A 80 -17.23 -11.44 3.25
CA LEU A 80 -18.61 -11.90 3.15
C LEU A 80 -18.77 -13.15 4.02
N ILE A 81 -19.59 -13.03 5.05
CA ILE A 81 -19.76 -14.01 6.11
C ILE A 81 -21.04 -14.78 5.88
N TYR A 82 -20.97 -16.11 5.86
CA TYR A 82 -22.15 -16.95 5.76
C TYR A 82 -22.66 -17.35 7.16
N ASN A 83 -23.69 -16.64 7.64
CA ASN A 83 -24.26 -16.77 8.98
C ASN A 83 -25.02 -18.08 9.22
N LYS A 84 -25.15 -18.94 8.20
CA LYS A 84 -25.74 -20.27 8.39
C LYS A 84 -24.81 -21.21 9.17
N PHE A 85 -23.50 -21.02 9.09
CA PHE A 85 -22.54 -21.86 9.80
C PHE A 85 -22.30 -21.34 11.20
N ILE A 86 -22.39 -22.24 12.19
CA ILE A 86 -21.90 -22.00 13.54
C ILE A 86 -20.68 -22.89 13.74
N VAL A 87 -19.52 -22.27 13.86
CA VAL A 87 -18.25 -22.97 14.08
C VAL A 87 -17.86 -22.88 15.55
N ARG A 88 -17.56 -24.03 16.17
CA ARG A 88 -17.19 -24.17 17.59
C ARG A 88 -16.14 -25.25 17.79
N LYS A 89 -15.38 -25.18 18.88
CA LYS A 89 -14.45 -26.25 19.27
C LYS A 89 -15.20 -27.50 19.74
N GLU A 90 -16.26 -27.28 20.52
CA GLU A 90 -17.12 -28.33 21.03
C GLU A 90 -18.35 -28.55 20.12
N THR A 91 -18.87 -29.77 20.12
CA THR A 91 -20.08 -30.11 19.38
C THR A 91 -21.30 -29.57 20.12
N LEU A 92 -22.11 -28.76 19.44
CA LEU A 92 -23.36 -28.22 19.97
C LEU A 92 -24.55 -29.17 19.69
N GLU A 93 -25.59 -29.05 20.51
CA GLU A 93 -26.91 -29.62 20.20
C GLU A 93 -27.44 -29.06 18.88
N TRP A 94 -28.16 -29.90 18.16
CA TRP A 94 -28.62 -29.61 16.81
C TRP A 94 -29.79 -28.61 16.80
N ASP A 95 -29.72 -27.63 15.89
CA ASP A 95 -30.82 -26.71 15.56
C ASP A 95 -31.05 -26.71 14.04
N HIS A 96 -32.31 -26.86 13.63
CA HIS A 96 -32.75 -26.84 12.23
C HIS A 96 -32.38 -25.55 11.47
N ARG A 97 -32.03 -24.45 12.16
CA ARG A 97 -31.73 -23.16 11.52
C ARG A 97 -30.27 -23.03 11.09
N HIS A 98 -29.34 -23.75 11.72
CA HIS A 98 -27.91 -23.55 11.54
C HIS A 98 -27.19 -24.85 11.19
N ILE A 99 -26.08 -24.74 10.46
CA ILE A 99 -25.17 -25.86 10.21
C ILE A 99 -24.06 -25.78 11.24
N HIS A 100 -24.04 -26.73 12.17
CA HIS A 100 -23.05 -26.77 13.24
C HIS A 100 -21.80 -27.50 12.79
N CYS A 101 -20.67 -26.80 12.88
CA CYS A 101 -19.35 -27.29 12.48
C CYS A 101 -18.43 -27.36 13.69
N ARG A 102 -17.80 -28.53 13.87
CA ARG A 102 -16.73 -28.72 14.83
C ARG A 102 -15.41 -28.32 14.20
N LEU A 103 -14.66 -27.48 14.90
CA LEU A 103 -13.33 -27.02 14.52
C LEU A 103 -12.29 -28.07 14.93
N LEU A 104 -11.46 -28.49 13.98
CA LEU A 104 -10.40 -29.48 14.16
C LEU A 104 -9.03 -28.83 13.92
N THR A 105 -8.16 -28.86 14.93
CA THR A 105 -6.79 -28.31 14.91
C THR A 105 -5.71 -29.39 14.81
N GLU A 106 -6.06 -30.66 15.03
CA GLU A 106 -5.10 -31.76 14.99
C GLU A 106 -4.74 -32.17 13.55
N GLY A 107 -3.44 -32.37 13.30
CA GLY A 107 -2.95 -32.90 12.01
C GLY A 107 -3.03 -31.91 10.84
N VAL A 108 -3.26 -30.62 11.10
CA VAL A 108 -3.25 -29.54 10.12
C VAL A 108 -2.06 -28.60 10.34
N PRO A 109 -1.55 -27.91 9.30
CA PRO A 109 -0.48 -26.93 9.45
C PRO A 109 -0.89 -25.76 10.35
N PRO A 110 0.07 -25.09 11.02
CA PRO A 110 -0.23 -23.93 11.86
C PRO A 110 -1.02 -22.84 11.12
N GLY A 111 -2.04 -22.31 11.81
CA GLY A 111 -3.00 -21.34 11.27
C GLY A 111 -4.03 -21.86 10.27
N TYR A 112 -4.06 -23.17 10.06
CA TYR A 112 -5.14 -23.83 9.35
C TYR A 112 -5.97 -24.69 10.32
N VAL A 113 -7.24 -24.88 9.97
CA VAL A 113 -8.18 -25.75 10.67
C VAL A 113 -8.98 -26.55 9.67
N GLN A 114 -9.47 -27.71 10.07
CA GLN A 114 -10.50 -28.44 9.33
C GLN A 114 -11.85 -28.24 10.01
N LEU A 115 -12.93 -28.29 9.22
CA LEU A 115 -14.29 -28.15 9.73
C LEU A 115 -15.05 -29.44 9.49
N GLN A 116 -15.44 -30.10 10.58
CA GLN A 116 -16.28 -31.29 10.55
C GLN A 116 -17.74 -30.92 10.71
N CYS A 117 -18.60 -31.38 9.80
CA CYS A 117 -20.04 -31.19 9.96
C CYS A 117 -20.64 -32.26 10.86
N SER A 118 -21.58 -31.86 11.72
CA SER A 118 -22.30 -32.74 12.65
C SER A 118 -23.44 -33.51 11.99
N GLU A 119 -24.14 -32.91 11.02
CA GLU A 119 -25.29 -33.51 10.34
C GLU A 119 -24.92 -33.99 8.94
N ARG A 120 -25.25 -35.24 8.59
CA ARG A 120 -24.93 -35.81 7.25
C ARG A 120 -26.09 -35.70 6.26
N ASP A 121 -27.33 -35.57 6.74
CA ASP A 121 -28.52 -35.78 5.92
C ASP A 121 -29.09 -34.50 5.28
N HIS A 122 -28.60 -33.33 5.65
CA HIS A 122 -29.03 -32.07 5.04
C HIS A 122 -28.40 -31.90 3.64
N ILE A 123 -29.22 -31.73 2.59
CA ILE A 123 -28.77 -31.65 1.18
C ILE A 123 -27.63 -30.65 0.93
N LEU A 124 -27.68 -29.47 1.53
CA LEU A 124 -26.59 -28.49 1.46
C LEU A 124 -25.29 -29.02 2.06
N VAL A 125 -25.35 -29.74 3.19
CA VAL A 125 -24.16 -30.33 3.80
C VAL A 125 -23.57 -31.39 2.88
N MET A 126 -24.39 -32.26 2.27
CA MET A 126 -23.93 -33.24 1.30
C MET A 126 -23.23 -32.58 0.10
N ALA A 127 -23.72 -31.42 -0.35
CA ALA A 127 -23.12 -30.67 -1.46
C ALA A 127 -21.78 -29.99 -1.09
N MET A 128 -21.57 -29.68 0.19
CA MET A 128 -20.42 -28.91 0.68
C MET A 128 -19.37 -29.75 1.40
N THR A 129 -19.67 -31.02 1.70
CA THR A 129 -18.78 -31.92 2.42
C THR A 129 -18.22 -33.02 1.54
N SER A 130 -17.03 -33.48 1.89
CA SER A 130 -16.47 -34.73 1.38
C SER A 130 -16.13 -35.62 2.56
N THR A 131 -16.33 -36.94 2.37
CA THR A 131 -15.99 -37.92 3.41
C THR A 131 -14.53 -38.32 3.24
N LYS A 132 -13.71 -38.03 4.24
CA LYS A 132 -12.30 -38.43 4.31
C LYS A 132 -12.07 -39.18 5.61
N ARG A 133 -11.68 -40.46 5.53
CA ARG A 133 -11.44 -41.34 6.71
C ARG A 133 -12.64 -41.35 7.68
N ASP A 134 -13.85 -41.56 7.14
CA ASP A 134 -15.12 -41.59 7.89
C ASP A 134 -15.56 -40.28 8.58
N VAL A 135 -14.84 -39.19 8.33
CA VAL A 135 -15.17 -37.84 8.79
C VAL A 135 -15.69 -36.99 7.62
N SER A 136 -16.85 -36.35 7.79
CA SER A 136 -17.43 -35.43 6.81
C SER A 136 -16.84 -34.03 7.00
N LEU A 137 -15.90 -33.67 6.13
CA LEU A 137 -15.18 -32.39 6.17
C LEU A 137 -15.77 -31.40 5.16
N ILE A 138 -15.85 -30.13 5.56
CA ILE A 138 -16.32 -29.05 4.68
C ILE A 138 -15.20 -28.64 3.74
N SER A 139 -15.44 -28.79 2.43
CA SER A 139 -14.50 -28.34 1.42
C SER A 139 -14.66 -26.85 1.15
N GLN A 140 -13.54 -26.15 1.09
CA GLN A 140 -13.52 -24.72 0.76
C GLN A 140 -14.10 -24.46 -0.64
N TRP A 141 -13.65 -25.25 -1.62
CA TRP A 141 -14.06 -25.11 -3.01
C TRP A 141 -15.55 -25.38 -3.18
N GLN A 142 -16.08 -26.43 -2.55
CA GLN A 142 -17.51 -26.75 -2.66
C GLN A 142 -18.38 -25.65 -2.03
N VAL A 143 -17.95 -25.06 -0.91
CA VAL A 143 -18.65 -23.93 -0.30
C VAL A 143 -18.62 -22.71 -1.21
N GLU A 144 -17.49 -22.40 -1.84
CA GLU A 144 -17.37 -21.29 -2.78
C GLU A 144 -18.29 -21.48 -4.01
N GLN A 145 -18.29 -22.68 -4.61
CA GLN A 145 -19.18 -23.00 -5.73
C GLN A 145 -20.65 -22.92 -5.33
N MET A 146 -21.01 -23.48 -4.17
CA MET A 146 -22.37 -23.37 -3.64
C MET A 146 -22.78 -21.93 -3.43
N PHE A 147 -21.86 -21.10 -2.94
CA PHE A 147 -22.12 -19.69 -2.76
C PHE A 147 -22.35 -18.97 -4.09
N CYS A 148 -21.54 -19.25 -5.12
CA CYS A 148 -21.76 -18.73 -6.47
C CYS A 148 -23.10 -19.17 -7.07
N LEU A 149 -23.51 -20.43 -6.85
CA LEU A 149 -24.76 -21.00 -7.36
C LEU A 149 -26.02 -20.50 -6.66
N GLN A 150 -25.94 -20.14 -5.36
CA GLN A 150 -27.07 -19.60 -4.61
C GLN A 150 -27.43 -18.15 -4.99
N ARG A 151 -26.61 -17.48 -5.81
CA ARG A 151 -26.82 -16.06 -6.13
C ARG A 151 -27.79 -15.87 -7.29
N ASN A 152 -28.80 -15.04 -7.03
CA ASN A 152 -29.64 -14.45 -8.06
C ASN A 152 -28.77 -13.52 -8.95
N ALA A 153 -28.98 -13.54 -10.27
CA ALA A 153 -28.34 -12.62 -11.23
C ALA A 153 -28.50 -11.15 -10.83
N GLU A 154 -29.62 -10.79 -10.20
CA GLU A 154 -29.88 -9.45 -9.67
C GLU A 154 -28.91 -9.04 -8.54
N PHE A 155 -28.58 -9.97 -7.63
CA PHE A 155 -27.64 -9.72 -6.54
C PHE A 155 -26.21 -9.60 -7.05
N ALA A 156 -25.81 -10.43 -8.03
CA ALA A 156 -24.52 -10.31 -8.70
C ALA A 156 -24.39 -8.96 -9.42
N LEU A 157 -25.44 -8.53 -10.12
CA LEU A 157 -25.47 -7.24 -10.83
C LEU A 157 -25.39 -6.05 -9.87
N GLN A 158 -26.19 -6.04 -8.80
CA GLN A 158 -26.16 -4.95 -7.81
C GLN A 158 -24.81 -4.86 -7.09
N LEU A 159 -24.23 -6.01 -6.74
CA LEU A 159 -22.90 -6.03 -6.16
C LEU A 159 -21.86 -5.50 -7.15
N GLN A 160 -21.90 -5.92 -8.42
CA GLN A 160 -20.98 -5.43 -9.45
C GLN A 160 -21.10 -3.92 -9.64
N LEU A 161 -22.33 -3.38 -9.72
CA LEU A 161 -22.58 -1.94 -9.84
C LEU A 161 -22.02 -1.18 -8.63
N LEU A 162 -22.21 -1.70 -7.42
CA LEU A 162 -21.66 -1.11 -6.21
C LEU A 162 -20.11 -1.12 -6.24
N LEU A 163 -19.49 -2.22 -6.63
CA LEU A 163 -18.03 -2.32 -6.75
C LEU A 163 -17.47 -1.36 -7.80
N CYS A 164 -18.14 -1.21 -8.95
CA CYS A 164 -17.77 -0.26 -10.00
C CYS A 164 -17.91 1.22 -9.58
N SER A 165 -18.64 1.51 -8.49
CA SER A 165 -18.78 2.86 -7.96
C SER A 165 -17.64 3.30 -7.04
N GLN A 166 -16.72 2.39 -6.70
CA GLN A 166 -15.64 2.66 -5.76
C GLN A 166 -14.38 3.15 -6.48
N ASP A 167 -13.77 4.20 -5.95
CA ASP A 167 -12.50 4.75 -6.45
C ASP A 167 -11.28 3.89 -6.05
N SER A 168 -11.45 2.97 -5.09
CA SER A 168 -10.42 2.01 -4.64
C SER A 168 -10.77 0.59 -5.06
N ILE A 169 -9.75 -0.23 -5.27
CA ILE A 169 -9.91 -1.68 -5.44
C ILE A 169 -10.58 -2.25 -4.18
N VAL A 170 -11.59 -3.10 -4.37
CA VAL A 170 -12.28 -3.78 -3.28
C VAL A 170 -11.89 -5.26 -3.31
N ASP A 171 -11.15 -5.69 -2.30
CA ASP A 171 -10.74 -7.07 -2.12
C ASP A 171 -11.79 -7.82 -1.30
N MET A 172 -12.57 -8.65 -1.98
CA MET A 172 -13.65 -9.41 -1.37
C MET A 172 -13.25 -10.86 -1.14
N CYS A 173 -13.57 -11.40 0.03
CA CYS A 173 -13.33 -12.80 0.35
C CYS A 173 -14.51 -13.44 1.06
N PHE A 174 -14.70 -14.75 0.85
CA PHE A 174 -15.66 -15.54 1.61
C PHE A 174 -15.04 -15.99 2.93
N ALA A 175 -15.84 -15.90 3.99
CA ALA A 175 -15.45 -16.31 5.31
C ALA A 175 -16.58 -17.05 6.05
N MET A 176 -16.19 -17.98 6.90
CA MET A 176 -17.00 -18.41 8.05
C MET A 176 -16.44 -17.77 9.31
N GLN A 177 -17.24 -17.71 10.37
CA GLN A 177 -16.81 -17.12 11.63
C GLN A 177 -16.87 -18.13 12.77
N THR A 178 -15.81 -18.11 13.58
CA THR A 178 -15.78 -18.67 14.93
C THR A 178 -15.42 -17.56 15.91
N LYS A 179 -15.52 -17.80 17.22
CA LYS A 179 -15.06 -16.83 18.22
C LYS A 179 -13.58 -17.02 18.51
N PHE A 180 -12.88 -15.94 18.84
CA PHE A 180 -11.45 -15.97 19.21
C PHE A 180 -11.16 -16.99 20.32
N ARG A 181 -12.00 -17.07 21.35
CA ARG A 181 -11.87 -18.04 22.46
C ARG A 181 -11.99 -19.52 22.06
N GLU A 182 -12.54 -19.82 20.87
CA GLU A 182 -12.69 -21.19 20.38
C GLU A 182 -11.41 -21.72 19.75
N ILE A 183 -10.50 -20.82 19.38
CA ILE A 183 -9.16 -21.18 18.92
C ILE A 183 -8.33 -21.52 20.16
N GLU A 184 -7.51 -22.58 20.09
CA GLU A 184 -6.58 -22.92 21.17
C GLU A 184 -5.81 -21.68 21.61
N LEU A 185 -5.76 -21.43 22.94
CA LEU A 185 -5.29 -20.18 23.54
C LEU A 185 -4.09 -19.65 22.75
N PRO A 186 -4.25 -18.56 21.98
CA PRO A 186 -3.21 -18.11 21.07
C PRO A 186 -1.96 -17.83 21.88
N HIS A 187 -0.82 -18.40 21.48
CA HIS A 187 0.44 -18.27 22.21
C HIS A 187 0.81 -16.81 22.48
N CYS A 188 0.28 -15.87 21.69
CA CYS A 188 0.37 -14.44 21.97
C CYS A 188 -0.02 -14.10 23.41
N LEU A 189 -1.08 -14.67 23.99
CA LEU A 189 -1.53 -14.38 25.36
C LEU A 189 -0.45 -14.73 26.40
N SER A 190 0.31 -15.82 26.18
CA SER A 190 1.34 -16.30 27.11
C SER A 190 2.69 -15.55 27.03
N ARG A 191 2.87 -14.64 26.07
CA ARG A 191 4.16 -13.96 25.86
C ARG A 191 4.46 -12.98 27.00
N PRO A 192 5.72 -12.91 27.50
CA PRO A 192 6.13 -11.87 28.42
C PRO A 192 6.14 -10.52 27.70
N ARG A 193 5.59 -9.49 28.35
CA ARG A 193 5.43 -8.16 27.75
C ARG A 193 5.95 -7.07 28.67
N THR A 194 6.61 -6.09 28.06
CA THR A 194 6.97 -4.83 28.70
C THR A 194 5.74 -3.91 28.76
N ASN A 195 4.92 -3.91 27.70
CA ASN A 195 3.67 -3.16 27.64
C ASN A 195 2.45 -4.06 27.83
N LYS A 196 1.64 -3.80 28.86
CA LYS A 196 0.47 -4.62 29.16
C LYS A 196 -0.80 -4.23 28.40
N LYS A 197 -0.81 -3.07 27.72
CA LYS A 197 -2.02 -2.51 27.12
C LYS A 197 -2.65 -3.40 26.05
N LEU A 198 -1.84 -3.99 25.16
CA LEU A 198 -2.36 -4.88 24.13
C LEU A 198 -2.86 -6.21 24.72
N LEU A 199 -2.24 -6.70 25.80
CA LEU A 199 -2.71 -7.88 26.50
C LEU A 199 -4.08 -7.64 27.14
N GLU A 200 -4.26 -6.51 27.82
CA GLU A 200 -5.56 -6.12 28.40
C GLU A 200 -6.67 -6.09 27.34
N VAL A 201 -6.35 -5.62 26.14
CA VAL A 201 -7.28 -5.65 25.00
C VAL A 201 -7.59 -7.07 24.59
N LEU A 202 -6.59 -7.95 24.45
CA LEU A 202 -6.77 -9.35 24.05
C LEU A 202 -7.55 -10.18 25.09
N GLU A 203 -7.38 -9.89 26.38
CA GLU A 203 -8.06 -10.57 27.48
C GLU A 203 -9.48 -10.04 27.75
N SER A 204 -9.85 -8.92 27.12
CA SER A 204 -11.20 -8.37 27.27
C SER A 204 -12.26 -9.35 26.75
N GLN A 205 -13.43 -9.39 27.42
CA GLN A 205 -14.56 -10.21 26.97
C GLN A 205 -14.94 -9.92 25.52
N GLU A 206 -14.88 -8.65 25.12
CA GLU A 206 -15.16 -8.22 23.75
C GLU A 206 -14.19 -8.83 22.73
N ALA A 207 -12.88 -8.85 23.02
CA ALA A 207 -11.90 -9.48 22.14
C ALA A 207 -12.04 -11.00 22.10
N LEU A 208 -12.36 -11.63 23.23
CA LEU A 208 -12.61 -13.07 23.30
C LEU A 208 -13.88 -13.49 22.53
N ASP A 209 -14.82 -12.56 22.35
CA ASP A 209 -16.03 -12.73 21.55
C ASP A 209 -15.89 -12.25 20.10
N ASP A 210 -14.77 -11.58 19.75
CA ASP A 210 -14.48 -11.16 18.38
C ASP A 210 -14.42 -12.37 17.44
N HIS A 211 -14.84 -12.14 16.20
CA HIS A 211 -14.85 -13.18 15.17
C HIS A 211 -13.47 -13.42 14.58
N VAL A 212 -13.13 -14.70 14.44
CA VAL A 212 -12.01 -15.17 13.61
C VAL A 212 -12.59 -15.64 12.28
N ASN A 213 -12.09 -15.04 11.20
CA ASN A 213 -12.54 -15.35 9.85
C ASN A 213 -11.78 -16.58 9.34
N LEU A 214 -12.53 -17.56 8.84
CA LEU A 214 -12.03 -18.75 8.18
C LEU A 214 -12.12 -18.53 6.69
N LYS A 215 -10.98 -18.22 6.05
CA LYS A 215 -10.94 -17.79 4.65
C LYS A 215 -10.40 -18.90 3.75
N TYR A 216 -10.93 -18.94 2.54
CA TYR A 216 -10.36 -19.68 1.42
C TYR A 216 -9.04 -19.03 0.96
N GLU A 217 -7.98 -19.82 0.98
CA GLU A 217 -6.75 -19.51 0.26
C GLU A 217 -6.62 -20.61 -0.78
N SER A 218 -6.23 -20.26 -2.01
CA SER A 218 -6.03 -21.20 -3.12
C SER A 218 -4.87 -22.16 -2.84
N SER A 219 -5.10 -23.04 -1.88
CA SER A 219 -4.21 -24.08 -1.40
C SER A 219 -4.51 -25.36 -2.18
N PRO A 220 -3.51 -26.21 -2.45
CA PRO A 220 -3.74 -27.56 -2.95
C PRO A 220 -4.50 -28.45 -1.95
N LEU A 221 -4.71 -27.97 -0.72
CA LEU A 221 -5.36 -28.67 0.38
C LEU A 221 -6.84 -28.25 0.47
N SER A 222 -7.74 -29.06 -0.08
CA SER A 222 -9.14 -28.70 -0.34
C SER A 222 -10.06 -28.58 0.89
N PHE A 223 -9.56 -28.90 2.10
CA PHE A 223 -10.35 -29.00 3.34
C PHE A 223 -9.83 -28.10 4.47
N GLU A 224 -8.72 -27.39 4.25
CA GLU A 224 -7.97 -26.66 5.27
C GLU A 224 -8.29 -25.17 5.21
N TRP A 225 -9.02 -24.67 6.21
CA TRP A 225 -9.44 -23.28 6.35
C TRP A 225 -8.40 -22.46 7.10
N LYS A 226 -7.98 -21.33 6.51
CA LYS A 226 -6.99 -20.45 7.14
C LYS A 226 -7.66 -19.48 8.11
N LEU A 227 -7.05 -19.31 9.27
CA LEU A 227 -7.47 -18.37 10.31
C LEU A 227 -7.01 -16.94 9.99
N TYR A 228 -7.92 -15.98 10.10
CA TYR A 228 -7.66 -14.55 9.99
C TYR A 228 -8.30 -13.79 11.16
N PHE A 229 -7.51 -13.01 11.88
CA PHE A 229 -7.90 -12.35 13.13
C PHE A 229 -8.39 -10.91 12.90
N CYS A 230 -9.08 -10.64 11.80
CA CYS A 230 -9.38 -9.28 11.33
C CYS A 230 -10.08 -8.39 12.38
N ALA A 231 -11.04 -8.93 13.14
CA ALA A 231 -11.75 -8.17 14.18
C ALA A 231 -10.82 -7.83 15.35
N THR A 232 -10.09 -8.82 15.86
CA THR A 232 -9.11 -8.63 16.94
C THR A 232 -7.98 -7.69 16.52
N GLU A 233 -7.49 -7.79 15.28
CA GLU A 233 -6.51 -6.85 14.72
C GLU A 233 -7.01 -5.41 14.73
N ARG A 234 -8.24 -5.18 14.24
CA ARG A 234 -8.85 -3.85 14.26
C ARG A 234 -8.94 -3.29 15.67
N ARG A 235 -9.28 -4.13 16.65
CA ARG A 235 -9.34 -3.75 18.06
C ARG A 235 -7.97 -3.38 18.62
N LEU A 236 -6.93 -4.17 18.31
CA LEU A 236 -5.56 -3.85 18.71
C LEU A 236 -5.09 -2.52 18.10
N VAL A 237 -5.36 -2.30 16.81
CA VAL A 237 -5.01 -1.02 16.15
C VAL A 237 -5.81 0.14 16.73
N ALA A 238 -7.09 -0.05 17.07
CA ALA A 238 -7.90 0.97 17.74
C ALA A 238 -7.37 1.32 19.15
N ALA A 239 -6.66 0.41 19.80
CA ALA A 239 -6.01 0.65 21.08
C ALA A 239 -4.65 1.37 20.96
N PHE A 240 -4.13 1.55 19.74
CA PHE A 240 -2.90 2.31 19.53
C PHE A 240 -3.07 3.72 20.06
N ASN A 241 -2.07 4.18 20.81
CA ASN A 241 -1.98 5.60 21.08
C ASN A 241 -1.64 6.35 19.77
N ARG A 242 -1.77 7.67 19.82
CA ARG A 242 -1.58 8.50 18.63
C ARG A 242 -0.20 8.35 18.00
N VAL A 243 0.87 8.24 18.80
CA VAL A 243 2.25 8.16 18.29
C VAL A 243 2.55 6.79 17.69
N GLN A 244 1.99 5.72 18.27
CA GLN A 244 2.02 4.38 17.69
C GLN A 244 1.37 4.35 16.31
N MET A 245 0.21 5.00 16.18
CA MET A 245 -0.48 5.12 14.90
C MET A 245 0.30 5.97 13.88
N GLU A 246 0.84 7.12 14.31
CA GLU A 246 1.70 7.97 13.48
C GLU A 246 2.94 7.21 12.99
N CYS A 247 3.58 6.42 13.86
CA CYS A 247 4.71 5.57 13.52
C CYS A 247 4.31 4.48 12.53
N TYR A 248 3.15 3.82 12.71
CA TYR A 248 2.67 2.80 11.79
C TYR A 248 2.42 3.37 10.38
N ILE A 249 1.76 4.54 10.29
CA ILE A 249 1.54 5.25 9.03
C ILE A 249 2.88 5.60 8.39
N LEU A 250 3.82 6.14 9.16
CA LEU A 250 5.13 6.52 8.65
C LEU A 250 5.90 5.31 8.10
N LEU A 251 5.87 4.17 8.78
CA LEU A 251 6.47 2.93 8.26
C LEU A 251 5.88 2.53 6.90
N LYS A 252 4.55 2.62 6.74
CA LYS A 252 3.89 2.36 5.44
C LYS A 252 4.36 3.33 4.36
N VAL A 253 4.44 4.62 4.68
CA VAL A 253 4.95 5.65 3.76
C VAL A 253 6.40 5.36 3.35
N LEU A 254 7.26 4.97 4.30
CA LEU A 254 8.66 4.65 4.03
C LEU A 254 8.82 3.42 3.14
N VAL A 255 8.07 2.35 3.41
CA VAL A 255 8.07 1.17 2.53
C VAL A 255 7.59 1.53 1.13
N LYS A 256 6.50 2.29 1.01
CA LYS A 256 5.98 2.73 -0.29
C LYS A 256 6.96 3.65 -1.04
N SER A 257 7.67 4.53 -0.34
CA SER A 257 8.56 5.52 -0.96
C SER A 257 9.93 4.93 -1.33
N PHE A 258 10.46 4.00 -0.53
CA PHE A 258 11.86 3.56 -0.68
C PHE A 258 12.00 2.08 -1.02
N VAL A 259 11.11 1.21 -0.54
CA VAL A 259 11.20 -0.25 -0.79
C VAL A 259 10.45 -0.63 -2.06
N GLN A 260 9.17 -0.26 -2.14
CA GLN A 260 8.26 -0.69 -3.20
C GLN A 260 8.73 -0.32 -4.62
N PRO A 261 9.31 0.87 -4.90
CA PRO A 261 9.78 1.22 -6.24
C PRO A 261 10.91 0.33 -6.76
N HIS A 262 11.69 -0.27 -5.84
CA HIS A 262 12.85 -1.09 -6.18
C HIS A 262 12.55 -2.60 -6.09
N MET A 263 11.57 -2.98 -5.28
CA MET A 263 11.35 -4.38 -4.88
C MET A 263 9.89 -4.85 -4.99
N GLY A 264 8.99 -3.99 -5.46
CA GLY A 264 7.55 -4.27 -5.50
C GLY A 264 6.97 -4.52 -4.11
N ASN A 265 5.91 -5.32 -4.03
CA ASN A 265 5.14 -5.57 -2.81
C ASN A 265 5.77 -6.66 -1.91
N VAL A 266 7.10 -6.62 -1.75
CA VAL A 266 7.86 -7.56 -0.90
C VAL A 266 7.44 -7.46 0.57
N LEU A 267 7.23 -6.23 1.04
CA LEU A 267 6.66 -5.94 2.36
C LEU A 267 5.22 -5.47 2.21
N SER A 268 4.31 -6.09 2.95
CA SER A 268 2.89 -5.72 2.99
C SER A 268 2.57 -4.87 4.22
N SER A 269 1.40 -4.21 4.21
CA SER A 269 0.84 -3.57 5.42
C SER A 269 0.72 -4.56 6.58
N TYR A 270 0.46 -5.84 6.30
CA TYR A 270 0.36 -6.87 7.33
C TYR A 270 1.69 -7.13 8.05
N HIS A 271 2.82 -7.16 7.31
CA HIS A 271 4.14 -7.28 7.92
C HIS A 271 4.44 -6.09 8.84
N LEU A 272 4.09 -4.88 8.40
CA LEU A 272 4.31 -3.66 9.19
C LEU A 272 3.39 -3.59 10.42
N LYS A 273 2.14 -4.04 10.29
CA LYS A 273 1.20 -4.15 11.41
C LYS A 273 1.70 -5.14 12.45
N THR A 274 2.14 -6.31 12.02
CA THR A 274 2.71 -7.35 12.89
C THR A 274 3.97 -6.86 13.59
N LEU A 275 4.86 -6.16 12.87
CA LEU A 275 6.01 -5.48 13.47
C LEU A 275 5.59 -4.50 14.57
N MET A 276 4.57 -3.67 14.32
CA MET A 276 4.07 -2.71 15.31
C MET A 276 3.54 -3.40 16.56
N PHE A 277 2.78 -4.50 16.43
CA PHE A 277 2.31 -5.26 17.59
C PHE A 277 3.49 -5.76 18.45
N HIS A 278 4.49 -6.39 17.82
CA HIS A 278 5.69 -6.85 18.53
C HIS A 278 6.50 -5.71 19.16
N MET A 279 6.59 -4.56 18.49
CA MET A 279 7.30 -3.38 19.00
C MET A 279 6.60 -2.78 20.21
N ILE A 280 5.27 -2.65 20.16
CA ILE A 280 4.48 -2.12 21.27
C ILE A 280 4.58 -3.06 22.48
N ASP A 281 4.45 -4.38 22.29
CA ASP A 281 4.57 -5.36 23.39
C ASP A 281 5.93 -5.34 24.09
N SER A 282 7.00 -5.01 23.36
CA SER A 282 8.38 -5.06 23.84
C SER A 282 8.97 -3.72 24.30
N THR A 283 8.20 -2.63 24.27
CA THR A 283 8.65 -1.28 24.66
C THR A 283 7.76 -0.66 25.73
N GLU A 284 8.30 0.23 26.55
CA GLU A 284 7.51 0.92 27.59
C GLU A 284 6.51 1.91 26.95
N GLU A 285 5.35 2.10 27.59
CA GLU A 285 4.33 3.06 27.09
C GLU A 285 4.87 4.50 26.97
N THR A 286 5.73 4.90 27.90
CA THR A 286 6.43 6.20 27.93
C THR A 286 7.29 6.44 26.69
N THR A 287 7.72 5.37 26.00
CA THR A 287 8.51 5.45 24.76
C THR A 287 7.71 6.13 23.64
N TRP A 288 6.41 5.85 23.57
CA TRP A 288 5.51 6.25 22.48
C TRP A 288 4.89 7.63 22.73
N ASN A 289 5.73 8.66 22.79
CA ASN A 289 5.33 10.05 22.93
C ASN A 289 5.82 10.90 21.74
N PRO A 290 5.21 12.08 21.47
CA PRO A 290 5.51 12.86 20.26
C PRO A 290 6.97 13.31 20.12
N ASN A 291 7.71 13.43 21.23
CA ASN A 291 9.13 13.80 21.19
C ASN A 291 10.01 12.64 20.69
N ASN A 292 9.49 11.43 20.71
CA ASN A 292 10.21 10.21 20.35
C ASN A 292 9.73 9.61 19.01
N LEU A 293 8.87 10.25 18.23
CA LEU A 293 8.30 9.66 17.01
C LEU A 293 9.39 9.18 16.02
N LEU A 294 10.43 10.00 15.77
CA LEU A 294 11.52 9.61 14.88
C LEU A 294 12.34 8.46 15.47
N LEU A 295 12.62 8.52 16.77
CA LEU A 295 13.30 7.44 17.49
C LEU A 295 12.52 6.13 17.41
N CYS A 296 11.21 6.15 17.66
CA CYS A 296 10.32 5.00 17.54
C CYS A 296 10.33 4.43 16.12
N THR A 297 10.30 5.30 15.11
CA THR A 297 10.36 4.91 13.70
C THR A 297 11.68 4.22 13.37
N GLU A 298 12.80 4.78 13.82
CA GLU A 298 14.13 4.19 13.64
C GLU A 298 14.26 2.85 14.38
N MET A 299 13.73 2.75 15.61
CA MET A 299 13.68 1.49 16.37
C MET A 299 12.88 0.42 15.61
N CYS A 300 11.73 0.77 15.04
CA CYS A 300 10.94 -0.14 14.21
C CYS A 300 11.70 -0.58 12.95
N LEU A 301 12.38 0.33 12.25
CA LEU A 301 13.20 -0.01 11.08
C LEU A 301 14.39 -0.91 11.44
N LYS A 302 15.05 -0.65 12.58
CA LYS A 302 16.12 -1.52 13.11
C LYS A 302 15.58 -2.91 13.41
N ARG A 303 14.42 -3.01 14.07
CA ARG A 303 13.78 -4.30 14.36
C ARG A 303 13.36 -5.03 13.09
N LEU A 304 12.78 -4.33 12.12
CA LEU A 304 12.45 -4.90 10.82
C LEU A 304 13.70 -5.45 10.12
N ASN A 305 14.80 -4.70 10.13
CA ASN A 305 16.05 -5.16 9.56
C ASN A 305 16.59 -6.43 10.27
N ILE A 306 16.46 -6.53 11.60
CA ILE A 306 16.80 -7.76 12.34
C ILE A 306 15.95 -8.94 11.85
N TYR A 307 14.63 -8.79 11.78
CA TYR A 307 13.75 -9.85 11.26
C TYR A 307 14.08 -10.25 9.81
N VAL A 308 14.46 -9.28 8.96
CA VAL A 308 14.87 -9.55 7.57
C VAL A 308 16.22 -10.28 7.53
N VAL A 309 17.18 -9.93 8.40
CA VAL A 309 18.47 -10.64 8.51
C VAL A 309 18.24 -12.09 8.94
N ASP A 310 17.42 -12.28 9.97
CA ASP A 310 17.10 -13.61 10.50
C ASP A 310 16.22 -14.41 9.52
N GLY A 311 15.51 -13.72 8.61
CA GLY A 311 14.52 -14.33 7.73
C GLY A 311 13.27 -14.81 8.46
N LEU A 312 13.00 -14.24 9.64
CA LEU A 312 11.94 -14.67 10.53
C LEU A 312 11.15 -13.45 11.02
N LEU A 313 9.89 -13.35 10.58
CA LEU A 313 8.89 -12.49 11.17
C LEU A 313 7.73 -13.40 11.61
N GLN A 314 7.67 -13.70 12.91
CA GLN A 314 6.60 -14.52 13.47
C GLN A 314 5.27 -13.77 13.41
N ASP A 315 4.21 -14.48 13.03
CA ASP A 315 2.85 -13.98 13.15
C ASP A 315 2.55 -13.60 14.61
N TYR A 316 1.75 -12.55 14.77
CA TYR A 316 1.47 -12.04 16.10
C TYR A 316 0.60 -13.00 16.91
N PHE A 317 -0.39 -13.64 16.29
CA PHE A 317 -1.32 -14.55 16.95
C PHE A 317 -0.83 -16.00 16.94
N ILE A 318 -0.17 -16.44 15.87
CA ILE A 318 0.27 -17.83 15.64
C ILE A 318 1.80 -17.89 15.42
N PRO A 319 2.63 -17.93 16.50
CA PRO A 319 4.08 -17.79 16.41
C PRO A 319 4.81 -18.80 15.49
N GLU A 320 4.19 -19.95 15.23
CA GLU A 320 4.71 -20.98 14.33
C GLU A 320 4.72 -20.53 12.86
N ILE A 321 3.88 -19.54 12.51
CA ILE A 321 3.84 -18.98 11.17
C ILE A 321 4.95 -17.94 11.01
N ASN A 322 5.84 -18.18 10.06
CA ASN A 322 6.79 -17.19 9.58
C ASN A 322 6.22 -16.44 8.38
N LEU A 323 5.88 -15.16 8.56
CA LEU A 323 5.34 -14.30 7.50
C LEU A 323 6.33 -14.04 6.35
N PHE A 324 7.62 -14.31 6.54
CA PHE A 324 8.65 -14.13 5.52
C PHE A 324 8.92 -15.36 4.64
N GLN A 325 8.40 -16.54 5.02
CA GLN A 325 8.77 -17.86 4.46
C GLN A 325 8.87 -17.87 2.92
N ASP A 326 7.90 -17.28 2.23
CA ASP A 326 7.82 -17.32 0.75
C ASP A 326 8.05 -15.96 0.06
N ARG A 327 8.07 -14.86 0.82
CA ARG A 327 8.16 -13.50 0.26
C ARG A 327 9.52 -12.85 0.45
N VAL A 328 10.18 -13.12 1.57
CA VAL A 328 11.44 -12.48 1.96
C VAL A 328 12.51 -13.55 2.12
N CYS A 329 12.84 -14.20 1.00
CA CYS A 329 13.81 -15.30 0.93
C CYS A 329 14.90 -15.04 -0.13
N GLY A 330 15.99 -15.79 -0.06
CA GLY A 330 17.05 -15.78 -1.07
C GLY A 330 17.59 -14.38 -1.46
N PRO A 331 17.75 -14.08 -2.76
CA PRO A 331 18.24 -12.78 -3.23
C PRO A 331 17.32 -11.59 -2.88
N VAL A 332 16.01 -11.82 -2.71
CA VAL A 332 15.07 -10.78 -2.30
C VAL A 332 15.38 -10.33 -0.87
N ARG A 333 15.60 -11.29 0.05
CA ARG A 333 16.00 -10.99 1.44
C ARG A 333 17.29 -10.17 1.51
N PHE A 334 18.31 -10.56 0.75
CA PHE A 334 19.60 -9.85 0.73
C PHE A 334 19.45 -8.39 0.26
N ARG A 335 18.72 -8.16 -0.84
CA ARG A 335 18.48 -6.80 -1.35
C ARG A 335 17.70 -5.94 -0.36
N LEU A 336 16.68 -6.51 0.29
CA LEU A 336 15.88 -5.80 1.29
C LEU A 336 16.74 -5.42 2.50
N MET A 337 17.58 -6.34 2.99
CA MET A 337 18.54 -6.07 4.06
C MET A 337 19.47 -4.89 3.70
N VAL A 338 20.05 -4.89 2.50
CA VAL A 338 20.96 -3.80 2.07
C VAL A 338 20.23 -2.46 2.03
N LEU A 339 19.03 -2.44 1.46
CA LEU A 339 18.22 -1.22 1.34
C LEU A 339 17.81 -0.67 2.72
N LEU A 340 17.36 -1.53 3.65
CA LEU A 340 17.04 -1.12 5.02
C LEU A 340 18.27 -0.60 5.77
N LYS A 341 19.44 -1.24 5.60
CA LYS A 341 20.70 -0.76 6.19
C LYS A 341 21.10 0.62 5.66
N GLN A 342 20.92 0.87 4.35
CA GLN A 342 21.18 2.18 3.74
C GLN A 342 20.26 3.25 4.32
N LEU A 343 18.96 2.98 4.43
CA LEU A 343 18.00 3.89 5.05
C LEU A 343 18.36 4.21 6.50
N LEU A 344 18.74 3.20 7.29
CA LEU A 344 19.17 3.38 8.67
C LEU A 344 20.45 4.22 8.80
N ALA A 345 21.40 4.08 7.86
CA ALA A 345 22.63 4.85 7.85
C ALA A 345 22.40 6.36 7.62
N GLU A 346 21.25 6.74 7.06
CA GLU A 346 20.90 8.14 6.80
C GLU A 346 20.39 8.90 8.04
N LYS A 347 20.20 8.22 9.19
CA LYS A 347 19.81 8.83 10.48
C LYS A 347 18.63 9.81 10.35
N GLY A 348 17.57 9.39 9.65
CA GLY A 348 16.34 10.16 9.47
C GLY A 348 16.31 11.13 8.27
N ARG A 349 17.43 11.37 7.58
CA ARG A 349 17.46 12.26 6.39
C ARG A 349 16.57 11.78 5.24
N PHE A 350 16.28 10.48 5.18
CA PHE A 350 15.33 9.92 4.21
C PHE A 350 13.94 10.56 4.28
N LEU A 351 13.53 11.13 5.42
CA LEU A 351 12.22 11.78 5.57
C LEU A 351 12.02 12.96 4.60
N LEU A 352 13.10 13.67 4.28
CA LEU A 352 13.05 14.81 3.35
C LEU A 352 12.82 14.40 1.90
N ARG A 353 12.99 13.11 1.59
CA ARG A 353 12.81 12.54 0.24
C ARG A 353 11.50 11.76 0.11
N ILE A 354 10.61 11.83 1.09
CA ILE A 354 9.29 11.21 0.99
C ILE A 354 8.45 12.00 -0.01
N GLU A 355 8.06 11.35 -1.11
CA GLU A 355 7.22 11.94 -2.16
C GLU A 355 5.77 11.43 -2.13
N CYS A 356 5.53 10.29 -1.47
CA CYS A 356 4.24 9.61 -1.51
C CYS A 356 3.10 10.40 -0.85
N ASP A 357 3.42 11.20 0.16
CA ASP A 357 2.49 12.06 0.87
C ASP A 357 3.20 13.39 1.13
N ARG A 358 2.49 14.52 1.13
CA ARG A 358 3.03 15.89 1.33
C ARG A 358 3.84 16.08 2.64
N ILE A 359 4.07 15.02 3.40
CA ILE A 359 4.94 14.92 4.59
C ILE A 359 6.32 15.48 4.29
N GLY A 360 7.00 15.02 3.23
CA GLY A 360 8.34 15.48 2.88
C GLY A 360 8.37 16.99 2.59
N ASP A 361 7.40 17.47 1.80
CA ASP A 361 7.23 18.90 1.49
C ASP A 361 6.97 19.74 2.76
N MET A 362 6.11 19.27 3.68
CA MET A 362 5.82 19.96 4.94
C MET A 362 7.03 20.01 5.87
N LEU A 363 7.82 18.93 5.95
CA LEU A 363 9.05 18.91 6.73
C LEU A 363 10.10 19.88 6.17
N ALA A 364 10.22 19.95 4.84
CA ALA A 364 11.11 20.91 4.19
C ALA A 364 10.71 22.35 4.52
N LEU A 365 9.42 22.69 4.42
CA LEU A 365 8.90 24.02 4.75
C LEU A 365 9.09 24.40 6.22
N LEU A 366 8.89 23.46 7.15
CA LEU A 366 9.16 23.65 8.58
C LEU A 366 10.65 23.86 8.86
N SER A 367 11.53 23.14 8.15
CA SER A 367 12.98 23.30 8.30
C SER A 367 13.50 24.67 7.83
N GLU A 368 12.73 25.37 6.97
CA GLU A 368 12.99 26.74 6.52
C GLU A 368 12.41 27.82 7.47
N GLY A 369 11.78 27.43 8.59
CA GLY A 369 11.24 28.38 9.57
C GLY A 369 9.87 28.99 9.21
N LYS A 370 9.17 28.45 8.21
CA LYS A 370 7.81 28.88 7.84
C LYS A 370 6.79 28.07 8.64
N GLY A 371 6.16 28.71 9.64
CA GLY A 371 5.19 28.06 10.52
C GLY A 371 3.94 27.55 9.79
N ILE A 372 3.38 26.43 10.27
CA ILE A 372 2.11 25.88 9.78
C ILE A 372 0.96 26.59 10.51
N SER A 373 0.33 27.61 9.88
CA SER A 373 -0.88 28.23 10.43
C SER A 373 -2.12 27.41 10.05
N GLY A 374 -2.81 26.90 11.07
CA GLY A 374 -3.80 25.84 10.99
C GLY A 374 -5.17 26.16 10.38
N ASN A 375 -5.30 26.97 9.33
CA ASN A 375 -6.54 27.02 8.55
C ASN A 375 -6.41 27.47 7.08
N GLU A 376 -5.22 27.83 6.63
CA GLU A 376 -4.93 27.94 5.21
C GLU A 376 -3.55 27.34 5.02
N LEU A 377 -3.47 26.24 4.25
CA LEU A 377 -2.30 26.04 3.41
C LEU A 377 -2.32 27.21 2.43
N VAL A 378 -1.83 28.38 2.86
CA VAL A 378 -1.46 29.44 1.95
C VAL A 378 -0.30 28.84 1.17
N LEU A 379 -0.63 28.24 0.03
CA LEU A 379 0.28 27.77 -1.00
C LEU A 379 0.94 29.01 -1.64
N ASN A 380 1.65 29.81 -0.85
CA ASN A 380 2.37 30.96 -1.35
C ASN A 380 3.62 30.46 -2.07
N THR A 381 3.53 30.60 -3.40
CA THR A 381 4.59 30.71 -4.40
C THR A 381 5.51 29.50 -4.64
N TYR A 382 5.70 28.58 -3.70
CA TYR A 382 6.58 27.41 -3.90
C TYR A 382 5.86 26.08 -4.18
N SER A 383 4.53 26.01 -4.01
CA SER A 383 3.77 24.84 -4.46
C SER A 383 3.69 24.75 -5.98
N PHE A 384 3.84 25.88 -6.68
CA PHE A 384 3.62 25.95 -8.11
C PHE A 384 4.83 25.47 -8.93
N GLU A 385 6.08 25.69 -8.48
CA GLU A 385 7.26 25.14 -9.14
C GLU A 385 7.32 23.61 -9.00
N ILE A 386 7.06 23.09 -7.79
CA ILE A 386 7.02 21.65 -7.55
C ILE A 386 5.82 21.01 -8.27
N THR A 387 4.65 21.64 -8.30
CA THR A 387 3.48 21.14 -9.03
C THR A 387 3.68 21.24 -10.55
N ALA A 388 4.33 22.27 -11.08
CA ALA A 388 4.64 22.37 -12.52
C ALA A 388 5.68 21.32 -12.95
N ILE A 389 6.69 21.05 -12.13
CA ILE A 389 7.64 19.94 -12.34
C ILE A 389 6.93 18.58 -12.26
N ARG A 390 5.99 18.41 -11.32
CA ARG A 390 5.21 17.18 -11.11
C ARG A 390 4.18 16.93 -12.22
N THR A 391 3.38 17.92 -12.61
CA THR A 391 2.45 17.83 -13.76
C THR A 391 3.24 17.64 -15.04
N GLY A 392 4.42 18.27 -15.16
CA GLY A 392 5.33 18.06 -16.27
C GLY A 392 5.88 16.64 -16.38
N ARG A 393 6.35 16.04 -15.28
CA ARG A 393 6.78 14.63 -15.24
C ARG A 393 5.63 13.65 -15.43
N HIS A 394 4.46 13.95 -14.90
CA HIS A 394 3.28 13.12 -15.07
C HIS A 394 2.77 13.18 -16.53
N LEU A 395 2.70 14.37 -17.14
CA LEU A 395 2.45 14.55 -18.57
C LEU A 395 3.49 13.79 -19.39
N ILE A 396 4.78 13.92 -19.09
CA ILE A 396 5.85 13.17 -19.78
C ILE A 396 5.62 11.66 -19.68
N ASN A 397 5.32 11.12 -18.50
CA ASN A 397 5.04 9.69 -18.32
C ASN A 397 3.79 9.24 -19.07
N THR A 398 2.72 10.03 -19.05
CA THR A 398 1.49 9.76 -19.80
C THR A 398 1.71 9.84 -21.32
N PHE A 399 2.52 10.80 -21.79
CA PHE A 399 2.93 10.93 -23.19
C PHE A 399 3.87 9.81 -23.64
N LEU A 400 4.74 9.30 -22.76
CA LEU A 400 5.62 8.15 -23.02
C LEU A 400 4.83 6.84 -23.16
N THR A 401 3.75 6.68 -22.40
CA THR A 401 2.89 5.48 -22.47
C THR A 401 1.97 5.46 -23.68
N HIS A 402 1.76 6.58 -24.36
CA HIS A 402 0.96 6.66 -25.58
C HIS A 402 1.87 7.07 -26.72
N SER A 403 2.40 6.08 -27.45
CA SER A 403 3.40 6.14 -28.53
C SER A 403 3.02 6.97 -29.77
N CYS A 404 2.29 8.08 -29.61
CA CYS A 404 1.58 8.79 -30.66
C CYS A 404 2.01 10.26 -30.82
N TYR A 405 2.86 10.81 -29.95
CA TYR A 405 3.20 12.25 -29.98
C TYR A 405 4.66 12.53 -30.35
N ASN A 406 4.85 13.45 -31.31
CA ASN A 406 6.17 13.90 -31.76
C ASN A 406 6.80 14.82 -30.69
N PRO A 407 7.95 14.45 -30.08
CA PRO A 407 8.56 15.21 -28.99
C PRO A 407 9.01 16.61 -29.42
N PHE A 408 9.27 16.85 -30.71
CA PHE A 408 9.61 18.19 -31.22
C PHE A 408 8.42 19.15 -31.26
N LYS A 409 7.18 18.65 -31.40
CA LYS A 409 5.99 19.50 -31.25
C LYS A 409 5.80 19.95 -29.81
N LEU A 410 6.07 19.06 -28.86
CA LEU A 410 6.06 19.37 -27.43
C LEU A 410 7.15 20.39 -27.08
N ILE A 411 8.39 20.20 -27.57
CA ILE A 411 9.48 21.15 -27.37
C ILE A 411 9.14 22.52 -27.98
N LYS A 412 8.54 22.58 -29.17
CA LYS A 412 8.12 23.85 -29.78
C LYS A 412 7.07 24.59 -28.94
N LEU A 413 6.09 23.89 -28.39
CA LEU A 413 5.10 24.47 -27.48
C LEU A 413 5.75 24.97 -26.19
N LEU A 414 6.64 24.17 -25.60
CA LEU A 414 7.36 24.55 -24.38
C LEU A 414 8.31 25.74 -24.60
N ILE A 415 8.99 25.83 -25.75
CA ILE A 415 9.83 27.00 -26.08
C ILE A 415 8.97 28.25 -26.28
N HIS A 416 7.81 28.13 -26.94
CA HIS A 416 6.88 29.24 -27.10
C HIS A 416 6.40 29.77 -25.73
N ASP A 417 6.02 28.87 -24.83
CA ASP A 417 5.59 29.22 -23.47
C ASP A 417 6.76 29.74 -22.61
N HIS A 418 8.00 29.30 -22.89
CA HIS A 418 9.20 29.88 -22.28
C HIS A 418 9.46 31.32 -22.71
N ASP A 419 9.23 31.64 -23.99
CA ASP A 419 9.57 32.97 -24.50
C ASP A 419 8.49 34.00 -24.23
N HIS A 420 7.23 33.59 -24.36
CA HIS A 420 6.07 34.47 -24.34
C HIS A 420 5.16 34.29 -23.12
N GLY A 421 5.39 33.25 -22.31
CA GLY A 421 4.64 33.04 -21.07
C GLY A 421 5.04 34.00 -19.95
N SER A 422 4.26 34.00 -18.88
CA SER A 422 4.63 34.65 -17.61
C SER A 422 5.94 34.08 -17.07
N ASN A 423 6.69 34.81 -16.22
CA ASN A 423 7.94 34.30 -15.62
C ASN A 423 7.82 32.87 -15.05
N PHE A 424 6.64 32.53 -14.55
CA PHE A 424 6.21 31.20 -14.13
C PHE A 424 6.24 30.15 -15.27
N LEU A 425 5.57 30.41 -16.40
CA LEU A 425 5.58 29.53 -17.57
C LEU A 425 7.00 29.37 -18.13
N LYS A 426 7.85 30.40 -18.00
CA LYS A 426 9.27 30.34 -18.38
C LYS A 426 10.04 29.31 -17.56
N GLN A 427 9.94 29.36 -16.25
CA GLN A 427 10.64 28.42 -15.37
C GLN A 427 10.12 26.98 -15.52
N ALA A 428 8.80 26.79 -15.62
CA ALA A 428 8.19 25.48 -15.83
C ALA A 428 8.61 24.86 -17.17
N ALA A 429 8.57 25.65 -18.25
CA ALA A 429 9.03 25.22 -19.56
C ALA A 429 10.52 24.89 -19.56
N PHE A 430 11.36 25.66 -18.85
CA PHE A 430 12.80 25.41 -18.74
C PHE A 430 13.11 24.03 -18.15
N VAL A 431 12.45 23.65 -17.04
CA VAL A 431 12.68 22.34 -16.39
C VAL A 431 12.17 21.20 -17.26
N LEU A 432 10.99 21.37 -17.88
CA LEU A 432 10.40 20.40 -18.78
C LEU A 432 11.25 20.13 -20.01
N ILE A 433 11.80 21.20 -20.60
CA ILE A 433 12.75 21.11 -21.70
C ILE A 433 13.99 20.30 -21.27
N GLY A 434 14.51 20.53 -20.07
CA GLY A 434 15.64 19.77 -19.52
C GLY A 434 15.39 18.26 -19.40
N GLU A 435 14.22 17.85 -18.92
CA GLU A 435 13.86 16.43 -18.81
C GLU A 435 13.62 15.78 -20.20
N VAL A 436 12.98 16.49 -21.14
CA VAL A 436 12.81 16.00 -22.51
C VAL A 436 14.15 15.83 -23.22
N VAL A 437 15.10 16.74 -22.98
CA VAL A 437 16.46 16.62 -23.50
C VAL A 437 17.13 15.38 -22.95
N LYS A 438 17.13 15.16 -21.62
CA LYS A 438 17.70 13.95 -20.99
C LYS A 438 17.17 12.66 -21.63
N MET A 439 15.88 12.63 -21.96
CA MET A 439 15.28 11.50 -22.67
C MET A 439 15.79 11.37 -24.12
N LEU A 440 15.89 12.47 -24.87
CA LEU A 440 16.44 12.47 -26.24
C LEU A 440 17.93 12.10 -26.31
N VAL A 441 18.69 12.24 -25.22
CA VAL A 441 20.08 11.76 -25.15
C VAL A 441 20.16 10.28 -24.74
N THR A 442 19.06 9.69 -24.25
CA THR A 442 19.01 8.30 -23.79
C THR A 442 18.73 7.37 -24.98
N PRO A 443 19.63 6.40 -25.29
CA PRO A 443 19.54 5.58 -26.50
C PRO A 443 18.21 4.83 -26.67
N GLN A 444 17.66 4.32 -25.58
CA GLN A 444 16.42 3.54 -25.57
C GLN A 444 15.21 4.35 -26.08
N TYR A 445 15.12 5.63 -25.73
CA TYR A 445 14.02 6.49 -26.18
C TYR A 445 14.24 7.03 -27.60
N MET A 446 15.48 7.27 -28.00
CA MET A 446 15.82 7.63 -29.40
C MET A 446 15.46 6.51 -30.39
N GLU A 447 15.63 5.25 -29.99
CA GLU A 447 15.18 4.09 -30.77
C GLU A 447 13.66 4.01 -30.87
N LEU A 448 12.96 4.27 -29.77
CA LEU A 448 11.50 4.23 -29.70
C LEU A 448 10.84 5.32 -30.56
N TRP A 449 11.38 6.55 -30.53
CA TRP A 449 10.76 7.71 -31.17
C TRP A 449 11.23 7.96 -32.60
N PHE A 450 12.44 7.51 -32.94
CA PHE A 450 13.03 7.72 -34.26
C PHE A 450 13.57 6.42 -34.88
N PRO A 451 12.71 5.39 -35.03
CA PRO A 451 13.15 4.07 -35.50
C PRO A 451 13.68 4.08 -36.95
N LYS A 452 13.30 5.09 -37.75
CA LYS A 452 13.72 5.23 -39.16
C LYS A 452 15.02 6.02 -39.37
N LEU A 453 15.63 6.57 -38.32
CA LEU A 453 16.85 7.37 -38.45
C LEU A 453 18.11 6.46 -38.47
N PRO A 454 19.06 6.67 -39.40
CA PRO A 454 20.33 5.95 -39.41
C PRO A 454 21.08 6.10 -38.07
N LEU A 455 21.76 5.04 -37.62
CA LEU A 455 22.44 4.98 -36.32
C LEU A 455 23.48 6.11 -36.15
N ASP A 456 24.20 6.45 -37.23
CA ASP A 456 25.21 7.52 -37.22
C ASP A 456 24.61 8.92 -37.05
N SER A 457 23.44 9.17 -37.64
CA SER A 457 22.70 10.42 -37.47
C SER A 457 22.18 10.55 -36.03
N ARG A 458 21.75 9.45 -35.42
CA ARG A 458 21.32 9.43 -33.99
C ARG A 458 22.48 9.76 -33.06
N LYS A 459 23.64 9.12 -33.26
CA LYS A 459 24.86 9.39 -32.47
C LYS A 459 25.33 10.84 -32.60
N LYS A 460 25.26 11.43 -33.80
CA LYS A 460 25.57 12.85 -34.03
C LYS A 460 24.62 13.78 -33.27
N ILE A 461 23.31 13.53 -33.31
CA ILE A 461 22.30 14.32 -32.56
C ILE A 461 22.56 14.25 -31.05
N THR A 462 22.76 13.04 -30.51
CA THR A 462 23.08 12.83 -29.10
C THR A 462 24.36 13.57 -28.70
N THR A 463 25.41 13.52 -29.53
CA THR A 463 26.70 14.18 -29.27
C THR A 463 26.60 15.70 -29.31
N VAL A 464 25.85 16.26 -30.27
CA VAL A 464 25.60 17.70 -30.37
C VAL A 464 24.79 18.20 -29.16
N LEU A 465 23.75 17.47 -28.74
CA LEU A 465 22.97 17.82 -27.54
C LEU A 465 23.80 17.76 -26.25
N LEU A 466 24.71 16.78 -26.12
CA LEU A 466 25.64 16.67 -24.99
C LEU A 466 26.65 17.82 -24.94
N LEU A 467 27.29 18.15 -26.07
CA LEU A 467 28.26 19.24 -26.17
C LEU A 467 27.61 20.61 -25.90
N ILE A 468 26.40 20.81 -26.40
CA ILE A 468 25.61 22.02 -26.19
C ILE A 468 25.16 22.16 -24.73
N GLY A 469 24.76 21.06 -24.08
CA GLY A 469 24.44 21.02 -22.66
C GLY A 469 25.66 21.29 -21.76
N ALA A 470 26.85 20.86 -22.19
CA ALA A 470 28.09 21.08 -21.46
C ALA A 470 28.64 22.52 -21.58
N HIS A 471 28.38 23.23 -22.68
CA HIS A 471 28.98 24.56 -22.94
C HIS A 471 28.15 25.77 -22.50
N SER A 472 26.83 25.65 -22.38
CA SER A 472 25.97 26.86 -22.46
C SER A 472 25.48 27.45 -21.15
N GLY A 473 25.37 26.69 -20.05
CA GLY A 473 24.76 27.18 -18.80
C GLY A 473 23.30 27.68 -18.92
N ASN A 474 22.74 27.73 -20.14
CA ASN A 474 21.40 28.17 -20.51
C ASN A 474 20.91 27.30 -21.67
N ILE A 475 20.30 26.18 -21.27
CA ILE A 475 19.86 25.08 -22.13
C ILE A 475 18.85 25.53 -23.21
N VAL A 476 18.06 26.58 -22.97
CA VAL A 476 16.97 26.99 -23.87
C VAL A 476 17.47 27.71 -25.12
N SER A 477 18.40 28.66 -24.99
CA SER A 477 19.02 29.33 -26.16
C SER A 477 19.77 28.35 -27.05
N SER A 478 20.36 27.36 -26.40
CA SER A 478 21.09 26.27 -27.00
C SER A 478 20.21 25.27 -27.77
N LEU A 479 19.02 24.97 -27.25
CA LEU A 479 18.03 24.16 -27.95
C LEU A 479 17.36 24.91 -29.09
N LYS A 480 17.17 26.23 -28.98
CA LYS A 480 16.75 27.06 -30.11
C LYS A 480 17.76 26.96 -31.25
N LEU A 481 19.05 27.12 -30.97
CA LEU A 481 20.13 26.97 -31.96
C LEU A 481 20.17 25.56 -32.57
N ALA A 482 20.01 24.50 -31.76
CA ALA A 482 19.99 23.13 -32.25
C ALA A 482 18.77 22.82 -33.13
N VAL A 483 17.58 23.29 -32.74
CA VAL A 483 16.34 23.12 -33.51
C VAL A 483 16.36 23.98 -34.78
N ILE A 484 16.90 25.20 -34.72
CA ILE A 484 17.08 26.08 -35.89
C ILE A 484 18.11 25.48 -36.85
N ASN A 485 19.27 25.02 -36.39
CA ASN A 485 20.25 24.35 -37.25
C ASN A 485 19.71 23.06 -37.84
N TYR A 486 18.91 22.29 -37.11
CA TYR A 486 18.28 21.08 -37.65
C TYR A 486 17.19 21.40 -38.69
N ILE A 487 16.34 22.39 -38.44
CA ILE A 487 15.36 22.86 -39.42
C ILE A 487 16.08 23.44 -40.65
N ALA A 488 17.20 24.14 -40.46
CA ALA A 488 18.02 24.65 -41.55
C ALA A 488 18.70 23.50 -42.33
N GLU A 489 19.28 22.50 -41.67
CA GLU A 489 19.90 21.34 -42.34
C GLU A 489 18.87 20.47 -43.07
N GLU A 490 17.69 20.22 -42.49
CA GLU A 490 16.62 19.48 -43.16
C GLU A 490 15.95 20.30 -44.27
N ALA A 491 15.83 21.62 -44.11
CA ALA A 491 15.40 22.52 -45.19
C ALA A 491 16.46 22.60 -46.30
N ILE A 492 17.76 22.55 -45.99
CA ILE A 492 18.86 22.52 -46.96
C ILE A 492 18.90 21.17 -47.69
N LYS A 493 18.63 20.04 -47.01
CA LYS A 493 18.46 18.73 -47.66
C LYS A 493 17.20 18.65 -48.50
N ALA A 494 16.11 19.30 -48.08
CA ALA A 494 14.88 19.41 -48.85
C ALA A 494 14.96 20.42 -50.00
N MET A 495 15.91 21.37 -49.94
CA MET A 495 16.20 22.37 -50.98
C MET A 495 17.38 22.01 -51.88
N GLN A 496 18.02 20.84 -51.71
CA GLN A 496 18.89 20.34 -52.79
C GLN A 496 18.00 20.10 -54.01
N PRO A 497 18.32 20.70 -55.17
CA PRO A 497 17.45 20.62 -56.33
C PRO A 497 17.24 19.17 -56.73
N LEU A 498 15.97 18.79 -56.87
CA LEU A 498 15.56 17.88 -57.93
C LEU A 498 16.12 18.43 -59.24
N GLU A 499 17.33 18.06 -59.63
CA GLU A 499 17.79 18.19 -61.01
C GLU A 499 19.00 17.28 -61.31
N LEU A 500 18.73 16.37 -62.25
CA LEU A 500 19.61 15.86 -63.31
C LEU A 500 20.68 14.82 -62.96
N SER A 501 20.28 13.55 -62.87
CA SER A 501 20.40 12.57 -63.97
C SER A 501 19.74 11.24 -63.62
#